data_AF-A0A6G3BLG4-F1
#
_entry.id   AF-A0A6G3BLG4-F1
#
_cell.length_a   1.000
_cell.length_b   1.000
_cell.length_c   1.000
_cell.angle_alpha   90.00
_cell.angle_beta   90.00
_cell.angle_gamma   90.00
#
_symmetry.space_group_name_H-M   'P 1'
#
loop_
_entity.id
_entity.type
_entity.pdbx_description
1 polymer ?
#
loop_
_entity_poly.entity_id
_entity_poly.type
_entity_poly.pdbx_seq_one_letter_code
_entity_poly.pdbx_strand_id
1 'polypeptide(L)'
;MAAATLTRVDPGTLTHRLPAILTATAGRLERMTPHAAMSEQARHTEIQISVWDHHGVYNDAAVGRDIIGTLAAVRDVPLTGTRAEYAARLRTAALAVTR
;
A
#
# COMPACT_ATOMS: atom_id res chain seq x y z
N MET A 1 7.06 -34.52 -3.47
CA MET A 1 7.28 -33.08 -3.67
C MET A 1 6.15 -32.53 -4.52
N ALA A 2 5.19 -31.83 -3.91
CA ALA A 2 4.08 -31.23 -4.64
C ALA A 2 4.53 -29.88 -5.21
N ALA A 3 4.44 -29.71 -6.53
CA ALA A 3 4.65 -28.43 -7.18
C ALA A 3 3.60 -27.44 -6.67
N ALA A 4 4.04 -26.38 -6.01
CA ALA A 4 3.17 -25.28 -5.65
C ALA A 4 2.70 -24.61 -6.94
N THR A 5 1.45 -24.88 -7.34
CA THR A 5 0.78 -24.17 -8.41
C THR A 5 0.77 -22.69 -8.05
N LEU A 6 1.56 -21.87 -8.74
CA LEU A 6 1.50 -20.42 -8.64
C LEU A 6 0.12 -20.00 -9.15
N THR A 7 -0.84 -19.88 -8.24
CA THR A 7 -2.17 -19.36 -8.55
C THR A 7 -1.97 -17.97 -9.13
N ARG A 8 -2.23 -17.83 -10.43
CA ARG A 8 -2.26 -16.55 -11.13
C ARG A 8 -3.38 -15.74 -10.48
N VAL A 9 -3.00 -14.86 -9.56
CA VAL A 9 -3.95 -13.92 -8.94
C VAL A 9 -4.44 -13.01 -10.06
N ASP A 10 -5.74 -13.03 -10.25
CA ASP A 10 -6.44 -12.34 -11.31
C ASP A 10 -6.16 -10.83 -11.21
N PRO A 11 -5.76 -10.12 -12.28
CA PRO A 11 -5.53 -8.68 -12.22
C PRO A 11 -6.68 -7.89 -11.58
N GLY A 12 -7.92 -8.35 -11.74
CA GLY A 12 -9.09 -7.76 -11.07
C GLY A 12 -9.03 -7.78 -9.55
N THR A 13 -8.43 -8.82 -8.94
CA THR A 13 -8.29 -8.88 -7.47
C THR A 13 -7.30 -7.86 -6.91
N LEU A 14 -6.29 -7.45 -7.69
CA LEU A 14 -5.35 -6.38 -7.32
C LEU A 14 -6.07 -5.02 -7.31
N THR A 15 -6.89 -4.76 -8.33
CA THR A 15 -7.68 -3.53 -8.45
C THR A 15 -8.68 -3.36 -7.29
N HIS A 16 -9.25 -4.46 -6.78
CA HIS A 16 -10.16 -4.40 -5.62
C HIS A 16 -9.47 -4.14 -4.28
N ARG A 17 -8.21 -4.61 -4.09
CA ARG A 17 -7.51 -4.54 -2.79
C ARG A 17 -6.72 -3.25 -2.60
N LEU A 18 -6.22 -2.69 -3.69
CA LEU A 18 -5.38 -1.50 -3.68
C LEU A 18 -5.99 -0.32 -2.90
N PRO A 19 -7.28 0.03 -3.06
CA PRO A 19 -7.88 1.15 -2.32
C PRO A 19 -7.88 0.93 -0.80
N ALA A 20 -8.09 -0.31 -0.34
CA ALA A 20 -8.10 -0.65 1.07
C ALA A 20 -6.70 -0.51 1.68
N ILE A 21 -5.66 -1.03 1.00
CA ILE A 21 -4.27 -0.94 1.45
C ILE A 21 -3.80 0.53 1.51
N LEU A 22 -4.12 1.34 0.50
CA LEU A 22 -3.77 2.76 0.47
C LEU A 22 -4.45 3.55 1.60
N THR A 23 -5.73 3.27 1.85
CA THR A 23 -6.49 3.90 2.93
C THR A 23 -5.93 3.55 4.31
N ALA A 24 -5.61 2.27 4.53
CA ALA A 24 -4.99 1.83 5.78
C ALA A 24 -3.62 2.48 6.00
N THR A 25 -2.81 2.55 4.95
CA THR A 25 -1.49 3.21 4.96
C THR A 25 -1.62 4.69 5.35
N ALA A 26 -2.55 5.42 4.74
CA ALA A 26 -2.82 6.83 5.08
C ALA A 26 -3.22 6.98 6.56
N GLY A 27 -4.08 6.08 7.07
CA GLY A 27 -4.51 6.10 8.47
C GLY A 27 -3.39 5.83 9.47
N ARG A 28 -2.36 5.06 9.12
CA ARG A 28 -1.18 4.86 10.01
C ARG A 28 -0.27 6.08 10.01
N LEU A 29 0.04 6.60 8.83
CA LEU A 29 0.89 7.78 8.67
C LEU A 29 0.36 8.98 9.45
N GLU A 30 -0.94 9.20 9.43
CA GLU A 30 -1.60 10.29 10.17
C GLU A 30 -1.61 10.05 11.69
N ARG A 31 -1.75 8.81 12.17
CA ARG A 31 -1.88 8.53 13.61
C ARG A 31 -0.55 8.44 14.34
N MET A 32 0.50 7.88 13.73
CA MET A 32 1.72 7.56 14.47
C MET A 32 2.64 8.76 14.69
N THR A 33 2.86 9.59 13.66
CA THR A 33 3.77 10.74 13.71
C THR A 33 3.34 11.81 12.70
N PRO A 34 2.14 12.40 12.86
CA PRO A 34 1.52 13.25 11.83
C PRO A 34 2.41 14.39 11.34
N HIS A 35 3.20 14.99 12.23
CA HIS A 35 4.05 16.15 11.95
C HIS A 35 5.47 15.80 11.47
N ALA A 36 5.86 14.53 11.50
CA ALA A 36 7.18 14.13 11.01
C ALA A 36 7.26 14.36 9.50
N ALA A 37 8.47 14.68 9.01
CA ALA A 37 8.72 14.73 7.58
C ALA A 37 8.43 13.36 6.94
N MET A 38 7.79 13.39 5.77
CA MET A 38 7.57 12.17 5.00
C MET A 38 8.89 11.72 4.35
N SER A 39 9.14 10.41 4.38
CA SER A 39 10.32 9.81 3.76
C SER A 39 9.96 8.55 2.97
N GLU A 40 10.82 8.16 2.04
CA GLU A 40 10.63 6.92 1.27
C GLU A 40 10.62 5.68 2.18
N GLN A 41 11.48 5.65 3.20
CA GLN A 41 11.48 4.59 4.20
C GLN A 41 10.13 4.50 4.91
N ALA A 42 9.57 5.63 5.37
CA ALA A 42 8.26 5.65 6.01
C ALA A 42 7.16 5.14 5.05
N ARG A 43 7.17 5.58 3.78
CA ARG A 43 6.23 5.07 2.77
C ARG A 43 6.30 3.55 2.64
N HIS A 44 7.51 3.02 2.50
CA HIS A 44 7.71 1.58 2.29
C HIS A 44 7.28 0.76 3.50
N THR A 45 7.71 1.16 4.70
CA THR A 45 7.35 0.47 5.94
C THR A 45 5.83 0.43 6.14
N GLU A 46 5.14 1.56 6.00
CA GLU A 46 3.70 1.62 6.26
C GLU A 46 2.87 0.85 5.21
N ILE A 47 3.34 0.80 3.96
CA ILE A 47 2.73 -0.06 2.92
C ILE A 47 2.93 -1.53 3.28
N GLN A 48 4.15 -1.94 3.63
CA GLN A 48 4.43 -3.34 3.98
C GLN A 48 3.61 -3.82 5.17
N ILE A 49 3.49 -2.99 6.23
CA ILE A 49 2.64 -3.29 7.38
C ILE A 49 1.17 -3.39 6.96
N SER A 50 0.70 -2.48 6.10
CA SER A 50 -0.69 -2.50 5.64
C SER A 50 -1.03 -3.71 4.78
N VAL A 51 -0.11 -4.17 3.95
CA VAL A 51 -0.26 -5.42 3.20
C VAL A 51 -0.20 -6.63 4.15
N TRP A 52 0.74 -6.65 5.11
CA TRP A 52 0.80 -7.72 6.11
C TRP A 52 -0.50 -7.83 6.90
N ASP A 53 -1.04 -6.73 7.42
CA ASP A 53 -2.29 -6.74 8.17
C ASP A 53 -3.47 -7.25 7.33
N HIS A 54 -3.41 -7.09 6.01
CA HIS A 54 -4.43 -7.61 5.10
C HIS A 54 -4.30 -9.12 4.87
N HIS A 55 -3.09 -9.65 4.74
CA HIS A 55 -2.84 -11.06 4.40
C HIS A 55 -2.57 -11.97 5.60
N GLY A 56 -2.03 -11.44 6.70
CA GLY A 56 -1.62 -12.18 7.91
C GLY A 56 -0.36 -13.05 7.78
N VAL A 57 0.13 -13.30 6.55
CA VAL A 57 1.34 -14.09 6.26
C VAL A 57 2.09 -13.50 5.05
N TYR A 58 3.42 -13.53 5.05
CA TYR A 58 4.29 -12.89 4.04
C TYR A 58 4.87 -13.88 3.02
N ASN A 59 4.45 -15.14 3.05
CA ASN A 59 4.98 -16.21 2.21
C ASN A 59 4.10 -16.49 0.97
N ASP A 60 3.16 -15.61 0.66
CA ASP A 60 2.28 -15.70 -0.51
C ASP A 60 2.75 -14.74 -1.63
N ALA A 61 2.78 -15.24 -2.88
CA ALA A 61 3.05 -14.43 -4.07
C ALA A 61 2.04 -13.27 -4.25
N ALA A 62 0.83 -13.36 -3.68
CA ALA A 62 -0.14 -12.28 -3.64
C ALA A 62 0.38 -11.06 -2.84
N VAL A 63 1.11 -11.29 -1.75
CA VAL A 63 1.71 -10.21 -0.94
C VAL A 63 2.70 -9.40 -1.77
N GLY A 64 3.62 -10.08 -2.46
CA GLY A 64 4.62 -9.41 -3.31
C GLY A 64 3.97 -8.58 -4.41
N ARG A 65 2.92 -9.11 -5.05
CA ARG A 65 2.16 -8.39 -6.07
C ARG A 65 1.43 -7.17 -5.50
N ASP A 66 0.80 -7.27 -4.34
CA ASP A 66 0.10 -6.16 -3.71
C ASP A 66 1.08 -5.06 -3.27
N ILE A 67 2.27 -5.40 -2.79
CA ILE A 67 3.32 -4.42 -2.48
C ILE A 67 3.77 -3.70 -3.76
N ILE A 68 4.13 -4.45 -4.81
CA ILE A 68 4.59 -3.87 -6.07
C ILE A 68 3.50 -2.98 -6.68
N GLY A 69 2.26 -3.46 -6.72
CA GLY A 69 1.11 -2.72 -7.23
C GLY A 69 0.85 -1.44 -6.42
N THR A 70 0.91 -1.51 -5.09
CA THR A 70 0.72 -0.35 -4.21
C THR A 70 1.83 0.68 -4.42
N LEU A 71 3.09 0.25 -4.48
CA LEU A 71 4.23 1.14 -4.73
C LEU A 71 4.15 1.81 -6.11
N ALA A 72 3.75 1.05 -7.14
CA ALA A 72 3.54 1.60 -8.48
C ALA A 72 2.43 2.66 -8.50
N ALA A 73 1.32 2.41 -7.80
CA ALA A 73 0.18 3.34 -7.75
C ALA A 73 0.49 4.66 -7.04
N VAL A 74 1.48 4.67 -6.12
CA VAL A 74 1.87 5.87 -5.37
C VAL A 74 3.15 6.51 -5.87
N ARG A 75 3.74 5.98 -6.96
CA ARG A 75 5.02 6.44 -7.50
C ARG A 75 5.03 7.94 -7.76
N ASP A 76 3.93 8.46 -8.30
CA ASP A 76 3.81 9.84 -8.73
C ASP A 76 3.23 10.76 -7.63
N VAL A 77 2.99 10.21 -6.41
CA VAL A 77 2.56 10.99 -5.24
C VAL A 77 3.80 11.61 -4.57
N PRO A 78 3.92 12.95 -4.51
CA PRO A 78 5.11 13.60 -3.95
C PRO A 78 5.31 13.31 -2.45
N LEU A 79 6.53 12.93 -2.06
CA LEU A 79 6.94 12.66 -0.67
C LEU A 79 7.23 13.93 0.16
N THR A 80 6.69 15.09 -0.23
CA THR A 80 6.99 16.37 0.43
C THR A 80 6.10 16.64 1.64
N GLY A 81 6.58 17.49 2.54
CA GLY A 81 5.84 17.91 3.73
C GLY A 81 5.77 16.83 4.81
N THR A 82 4.71 16.88 5.60
CA THR A 82 4.50 16.01 6.76
C THR A 82 3.80 14.71 6.39
N ARG A 83 3.85 13.73 7.29
CA ARG A 83 3.13 12.46 7.13
C ARG A 83 1.61 12.65 7.01
N ALA A 84 1.03 13.60 7.75
CA ALA A 84 -0.41 13.92 7.64
C ALA A 84 -0.77 14.50 6.26
N GLU A 85 0.04 15.43 5.74
CA GLU A 85 -0.16 15.99 4.40
C GLU A 85 -0.01 14.92 3.31
N TYR A 86 1.00 14.04 3.44
CA TYR A 86 1.15 12.92 2.52
C TYR A 86 -0.02 11.94 2.62
N ALA A 87 -0.52 11.64 3.82
CA ALA A 87 -1.69 10.79 4.02
C ALA A 87 -2.95 11.35 3.31
N ALA A 88 -3.14 12.67 3.34
CA ALA A 88 -4.21 13.32 2.58
C ALA A 88 -4.05 13.11 1.07
N ARG A 89 -2.85 13.32 0.52
CA ARG A 89 -2.57 13.05 -0.92
C ARG A 89 -2.79 11.59 -1.28
N LEU A 90 -2.41 10.66 -0.39
CA LEU A 90 -2.57 9.23 -0.59
C LEU A 90 -4.06 8.83 -0.68
N ARG A 91 -4.94 9.45 0.12
CA ARG A 91 -6.39 9.25 0.03
C ARG A 91 -6.95 9.75 -1.31
N THR A 92 -6.48 10.89 -1.80
CA THR A 92 -6.86 11.39 -3.13
C THR A 92 -6.43 10.42 -4.23
N ALA A 93 -5.21 9.88 -4.16
CA ALA A 93 -4.72 8.87 -5.10
C ALA A 93 -5.55 7.58 -5.04
N ALA A 94 -5.92 7.12 -3.84
CA ALA A 94 -6.76 5.93 -3.68
C ALA A 94 -8.13 6.08 -4.35
N LEU A 95 -8.76 7.26 -4.24
CA LEU A 95 -10.03 7.56 -4.90
C LEU A 95 -9.93 7.58 -6.43
N ALA A 96 -8.77 7.99 -6.97
CA ALA A 96 -8.55 8.00 -8.42
C ALA A 96 -8.42 6.58 -9.00
N VAL A 97 -7.93 5.61 -8.21
CA VAL A 97 -7.84 4.21 -8.62
C VAL A 97 -9.20 3.49 -8.56
N THR A 98 -10.13 3.96 -7.73
CA THR A 98 -11.48 3.37 -7.61
C THR A 98 -12.48 3.81 -8.68
N ARG A 99 -12.15 4.82 -9.50
CA ARG A 99 -13.01 5.34 -10.57
C ARG A 99 -12.60 4.78 -11.92
#